data_AF-A0A1S6WSN7-F1
#
_entry.id   AF-A0A1S6WSN7-F1
#
_cell.length_a   1.000
_cell.length_b   1.000
_cell.length_c   1.000
_cell.angle_alpha   90.00
_cell.angle_beta   90.00
_cell.angle_gamma   90.00
#
_symmetry.space_group_name_H-M   'P 1'
#
loop_
_entity.id
_entity.type
_entity.pdbx_description
1 polymer ?
#
loop_
_entity_poly.entity_id
_entity_poly.type
_entity_poly.pdbx_seq_one_letter_code
_entity_poly.pdbx_strand_id
1 'polypeptide(L)'
;MNTTIARYFGGGAGYEGGQWTDPTFSVVQFGTNGKNVRQDYHTVADAFGAVNSSLSGLNDHIQQVENQANSSVNSDGLNWSGEQGAYDANHGGQAGKITNVANGAIEQGSSDAITGDQLWQTNEKVDGLENKVDSIINDVDILTEGAVIYDKDEHGAKVNSITLVGVKEGDPVVIDNVANGRIEKGSKQAINGGQLHDYVQEQTKLTLADANKYTDEKIENIVGGAVAQANTYTDTTFDVLNYKIKNVQKEARQAAAIGLAVSNLRYADIPGAISVAFGSGLWRSQSASSFGASYTSENGKARSSLSAATSGGHWGVGAGVSLILKFSK
;
A
#
# COMPACT_ATOMS: atom_id res chain seq x y z
N MET A 1 -133.70 -34.05 51.42
CA MET A 1 -133.36 -33.66 50.02
C MET A 1 -132.11 -32.77 49.91
N ASN A 2 -131.47 -32.36 51.00
CA ASN A 2 -130.44 -31.31 50.95
C ASN A 2 -128.98 -31.85 50.85
N THR A 3 -128.68 -33.02 51.41
CA THR A 3 -127.28 -33.51 51.52
C THR A 3 -126.60 -33.90 50.19
N THR A 4 -127.35 -34.34 49.17
CA THR A 4 -126.76 -34.68 47.85
C THR A 4 -126.27 -33.44 47.10
N ILE A 5 -126.99 -32.31 47.23
CA ILE A 5 -126.62 -31.04 46.59
C ILE A 5 -125.36 -30.46 47.27
N ALA A 6 -125.29 -30.50 48.60
CA ALA A 6 -124.12 -30.06 49.37
C ALA A 6 -122.83 -30.81 48.94
N ARG A 7 -122.92 -32.12 48.67
CA ARG A 7 -121.77 -32.92 48.22
C ARG A 7 -121.19 -32.50 46.87
N TYR A 8 -122.00 -31.94 45.97
CA TYR A 8 -121.50 -31.47 44.66
C TYR A 8 -120.66 -30.19 44.79
N PHE A 9 -120.85 -29.40 45.84
CA PHE A 9 -120.00 -28.24 46.09
C PHE A 9 -118.63 -28.63 46.67
N GLY A 10 -118.50 -29.81 47.31
CA GLY A 10 -117.21 -30.25 47.88
C GLY A 10 -116.77 -29.40 49.08
N GLY A 11 -115.48 -29.44 49.43
CA GLY A 11 -114.91 -28.57 50.47
C GLY A 11 -115.51 -28.68 51.87
N GLY A 12 -116.24 -29.76 52.19
CA GLY A 12 -116.94 -29.89 53.47
C GLY A 12 -118.32 -29.23 53.55
N ALA A 13 -118.88 -28.77 52.42
CA ALA A 13 -120.25 -28.23 52.40
C ALA A 13 -121.28 -29.27 52.88
N GLY A 14 -122.22 -28.83 53.71
CA GLY A 14 -123.19 -29.70 54.38
C GLY A 14 -124.50 -29.00 54.71
N TYR A 15 -125.54 -29.79 55.00
CA TYR A 15 -126.78 -29.29 55.56
C TYR A 15 -127.31 -30.26 56.61
N GLU A 16 -127.26 -29.84 57.87
CA GLU A 16 -127.71 -30.62 59.02
C GLU A 16 -128.59 -29.73 59.92
N GLY A 17 -129.65 -30.30 60.48
CA GLY A 17 -130.50 -29.62 61.47
C GLY A 17 -131.19 -28.33 61.02
N GLY A 18 -131.28 -28.06 59.71
CA GLY A 18 -131.84 -26.81 59.19
C GLY A 18 -130.80 -25.74 58.81
N GLN A 19 -129.52 -25.98 59.10
CA GLN A 19 -128.41 -25.04 58.87
C GLN A 19 -127.47 -25.52 57.77
N TRP A 20 -126.98 -24.56 56.96
CA TRP A 20 -125.95 -24.80 55.96
C TRP A 20 -124.56 -24.65 56.57
N THR A 21 -123.63 -25.52 56.14
CA THR A 21 -122.19 -25.38 56.37
C THR A 21 -121.55 -25.01 55.03
N ASP A 22 -120.81 -23.90 55.01
CA ASP A 22 -120.13 -23.42 53.80
C ASP A 22 -118.97 -24.35 53.40
N PRO A 23 -118.70 -24.53 52.10
CA PRO A 23 -117.49 -25.22 51.67
C PRO A 23 -116.24 -24.41 52.06
N THR A 24 -115.10 -25.06 52.12
CA THR A 24 -113.79 -24.43 52.28
C THR A 24 -112.81 -25.04 51.27
N PHE A 25 -112.18 -24.20 50.46
CA PHE A 25 -111.15 -24.57 49.49
C PHE A 25 -109.85 -23.83 49.80
N SER A 26 -108.78 -24.55 50.09
CA SER A 26 -107.46 -23.96 50.32
C SER A 26 -106.67 -23.89 49.01
N VAL A 27 -106.40 -22.70 48.51
CA VAL A 27 -105.59 -22.49 47.29
C VAL A 27 -104.25 -21.88 47.67
N VAL A 28 -103.17 -22.40 47.07
CA VAL A 28 -101.83 -21.81 47.17
C VAL A 28 -101.67 -20.82 46.02
N GLN A 29 -101.38 -19.57 46.36
CA GLN A 29 -101.04 -18.51 45.40
C GLN A 29 -99.52 -18.37 45.32
N PHE A 30 -98.97 -18.53 44.12
CA PHE A 30 -97.57 -18.30 43.83
C PHE A 30 -97.36 -16.82 43.48
N GLY A 31 -96.69 -16.06 44.34
CA GLY A 31 -96.36 -14.65 44.09
C GLY A 31 -95.02 -14.47 43.38
N THR A 32 -94.85 -13.33 42.72
CA THR A 32 -93.67 -12.95 41.90
C THR A 32 -92.32 -12.90 42.63
N ASN A 33 -92.30 -12.99 43.97
CA ASN A 33 -91.08 -12.93 44.79
C ASN A 33 -90.73 -14.27 45.47
N GLY A 34 -91.22 -15.40 44.95
CA GLY A 34 -91.00 -16.73 45.54
C GLY A 34 -91.71 -16.95 46.88
N LYS A 35 -92.62 -16.04 47.27
CA LYS A 35 -93.46 -16.16 48.46
C LYS A 35 -94.78 -16.81 48.07
N ASN A 36 -95.07 -17.95 48.71
CA ASN A 36 -96.32 -18.68 48.51
C ASN A 36 -97.25 -18.40 49.69
N VAL A 37 -98.49 -18.03 49.41
CA VAL A 37 -99.51 -17.81 50.43
C VAL A 37 -100.63 -18.83 50.22
N ARG A 38 -100.99 -19.56 51.27
CA ARG A 38 -102.19 -20.40 51.27
C ARG A 38 -103.35 -19.59 51.84
N GLN A 39 -104.46 -19.56 51.11
CA GLN A 39 -105.67 -18.86 51.52
C GLN A 39 -106.90 -19.75 51.31
N ASP A 40 -107.86 -19.64 52.22
CA ASP A 40 -109.10 -20.39 52.21
C ASP A 40 -110.23 -19.58 51.56
N TYR A 41 -111.07 -20.26 50.79
CA TYR A 41 -112.19 -19.69 50.04
C TYR A 41 -113.47 -20.48 50.30
N HIS A 42 -114.60 -19.78 50.40
CA HIS A 42 -115.89 -20.39 50.75
C HIS A 42 -116.87 -20.52 49.58
N THR A 43 -116.45 -20.15 48.38
CA THR A 43 -117.22 -20.38 47.15
C THR A 43 -116.33 -20.99 46.08
N VAL A 44 -116.95 -21.74 45.17
CA VAL A 44 -116.26 -22.33 44.02
C VAL A 44 -115.70 -21.24 43.10
N ALA A 45 -116.45 -20.15 42.89
CA ALA A 45 -116.04 -19.05 42.04
C ALA A 45 -114.77 -18.35 42.56
N ASP A 46 -114.69 -18.07 43.86
CA ASP A 46 -113.52 -17.42 44.45
C ASP A 46 -112.30 -18.35 44.45
N ALA A 47 -112.49 -19.65 44.72
CA ALA A 47 -111.42 -20.65 44.68
C ALA A 47 -110.83 -20.80 43.27
N PHE A 48 -111.67 -20.89 42.24
CA PHE A 48 -111.18 -20.93 40.85
C PHE A 48 -110.57 -19.59 40.42
N GLY A 49 -111.10 -18.46 40.88
CA GLY A 49 -110.48 -17.15 40.71
C GLY A 49 -109.06 -17.11 41.30
N ALA A 50 -108.87 -17.64 42.50
CA ALA A 50 -107.57 -17.74 43.15
C ALA A 50 -106.59 -18.68 42.44
N VAL A 51 -107.07 -19.81 41.90
CA VAL A 51 -106.25 -20.69 41.04
C VAL A 51 -105.81 -19.95 39.78
N ASN A 52 -106.72 -19.22 39.13
CA ASN A 52 -106.39 -18.43 37.95
C ASN A 52 -105.34 -17.35 38.26
N SER A 53 -105.47 -16.64 39.39
CA SER A 53 -104.44 -15.70 39.86
C SER A 53 -103.10 -16.37 40.15
N SER A 54 -103.12 -17.56 40.75
CA SER A 54 -101.92 -18.35 41.04
C SER A 54 -101.19 -18.81 39.78
N LEU A 55 -101.94 -19.26 38.76
CA LEU A 55 -101.39 -19.61 37.45
C LEU A 55 -100.83 -18.38 36.70
N SER A 56 -101.48 -17.23 36.82
CA SER A 56 -100.95 -15.95 36.30
C SER A 56 -99.63 -15.59 36.97
N GLY A 57 -99.56 -15.70 38.31
CA GLY A 57 -98.32 -15.43 39.05
C GLY A 57 -97.18 -16.39 38.70
N LEU A 58 -97.48 -17.67 38.44
CA LEU A 58 -96.51 -18.62 37.91
C LEU A 58 -96.04 -18.24 36.51
N ASN A 59 -96.94 -17.84 35.62
CA ASN A 59 -96.58 -17.38 34.28
C ASN A 59 -95.64 -16.17 34.34
N ASP A 60 -95.93 -15.19 35.20
CA ASP A 60 -95.08 -14.02 35.40
C ASP A 60 -93.70 -14.41 35.96
N HIS A 61 -93.66 -15.34 36.91
CA HIS A 61 -92.40 -15.86 37.45
C HIS A 61 -91.57 -16.60 36.38
N ILE A 62 -92.22 -17.40 35.52
CA ILE A 62 -91.56 -18.08 34.40
C ILE A 62 -90.99 -17.06 33.41
N GLN A 63 -91.75 -16.01 33.05
CA GLN A 63 -91.24 -14.94 32.19
C GLN A 63 -90.07 -14.18 32.84
N GLN A 64 -90.11 -13.97 34.15
CA GLN A 64 -88.98 -13.34 34.86
C GLN A 64 -87.74 -14.23 34.83
N VAL A 65 -87.88 -15.54 35.00
CA VAL A 65 -86.77 -16.50 34.90
C VAL A 65 -86.24 -16.58 33.46
N GLU A 66 -87.12 -16.62 32.46
CA GLU A 66 -86.74 -16.60 31.04
C GLU A 66 -86.00 -15.31 30.70
N ASN A 67 -86.50 -14.16 31.16
CA ASN A 67 -85.84 -12.88 30.98
C ASN A 67 -84.51 -12.81 31.74
N GLN A 68 -84.36 -13.39 32.92
CA GLN A 68 -83.06 -13.46 33.61
C GLN A 68 -82.07 -14.36 32.86
N ALA A 69 -82.54 -15.49 32.31
CA ALA A 69 -81.72 -16.39 31.53
C ALA A 69 -81.29 -15.80 30.17
N ASN A 70 -82.17 -15.02 29.53
CA ASN A 70 -81.87 -14.35 28.25
C ASN A 70 -81.16 -13.00 28.42
N SER A 71 -81.45 -12.25 29.48
CA SER A 71 -80.87 -10.93 29.75
C SER A 71 -79.59 -11.08 30.52
N SER A 72 -78.59 -11.74 29.95
CA SER A 72 -77.19 -11.61 30.33
C SER A 72 -76.88 -11.66 31.85
N VAL A 73 -77.66 -12.42 32.63
CA VAL A 73 -77.27 -12.87 33.97
C VAL A 73 -76.48 -14.15 33.73
N ASN A 74 -75.23 -14.03 33.26
CA ASN A 74 -74.08 -13.78 34.11
C ASN A 74 -73.11 -12.80 33.41
N SER A 75 -73.14 -11.52 33.79
CA SER A 75 -72.34 -10.43 33.19
C SER A 75 -70.81 -10.60 33.33
N ASP A 76 -70.36 -11.61 34.06
CA ASP A 76 -68.95 -11.89 34.35
C ASP A 76 -68.38 -13.07 33.52
N GLY A 77 -69.20 -13.70 32.66
CA GLY A 77 -68.79 -14.83 31.83
C GLY A 77 -68.40 -14.45 30.39
N LEU A 78 -67.52 -15.25 29.77
CA LEU A 78 -67.26 -15.19 28.33
C LEU A 78 -68.35 -15.94 27.57
N ASN A 79 -69.19 -15.22 26.84
CA ASN A 79 -70.36 -15.79 26.16
C ASN A 79 -70.14 -15.92 24.65
N TRP A 80 -70.74 -16.93 24.02
CA TRP A 80 -70.73 -17.06 22.57
C TRP A 80 -71.62 -15.98 21.93
N SER A 81 -71.02 -15.13 21.10
CA SER A 81 -71.72 -14.18 20.25
C SER A 81 -72.07 -14.85 18.92
N GLY A 82 -73.36 -15.09 18.69
CA GLY A 82 -73.85 -15.65 17.43
C GLY A 82 -73.63 -14.73 16.24
N GLU A 83 -73.60 -13.41 16.46
CA GLU A 83 -73.32 -12.42 15.42
C GLU A 83 -71.84 -12.44 15.00
N GLN A 84 -70.93 -12.55 15.96
CA GLN A 84 -69.49 -12.55 15.69
C GLN A 84 -68.95 -13.96 15.38
N GLY A 85 -69.70 -15.01 15.72
CA GLY A 85 -69.24 -16.40 15.60
C GLY A 85 -68.03 -16.71 16.49
N ALA A 86 -67.95 -16.09 17.67
CA ALA A 86 -66.83 -16.21 18.60
C ALA A 86 -67.28 -16.01 20.06
N TYR A 87 -66.43 -16.39 21.02
CA TYR A 87 -66.60 -15.96 22.40
C TYR A 87 -66.24 -14.48 22.53
N ASP A 88 -67.19 -13.68 23.03
CA ASP A 88 -67.03 -12.22 23.14
C ASP A 88 -66.60 -11.85 24.56
N ALA A 89 -65.47 -11.15 24.65
CA ALA A 89 -64.94 -10.59 25.88
C ALA A 89 -65.37 -9.13 26.11
N ASN A 90 -66.35 -8.63 25.37
CA ASN A 90 -66.89 -7.29 25.54
C ASN A 90 -67.45 -7.10 26.95
N HIS A 91 -66.97 -6.06 27.63
CA HIS A 91 -67.53 -5.64 28.91
C HIS A 91 -67.78 -4.14 28.87
N GLY A 92 -69.05 -3.73 28.86
CA GLY A 92 -69.44 -2.32 28.82
C GLY A 92 -69.07 -1.60 27.52
N GLY A 93 -69.03 -2.31 26.38
CA GLY A 93 -68.69 -1.74 25.08
C GLY A 93 -67.19 -1.68 24.78
N GLN A 94 -66.34 -2.23 25.65
CA GLN A 94 -64.88 -2.29 25.48
C GLN A 94 -64.39 -3.73 25.46
N ALA A 95 -63.31 -3.99 24.71
CA ALA A 95 -62.64 -5.29 24.73
C ALA A 95 -62.08 -5.59 26.13
N GLY A 96 -62.47 -6.73 26.70
CA GLY A 96 -61.97 -7.22 27.98
C GLY A 96 -60.61 -7.91 27.85
N LYS A 97 -59.86 -7.93 28.96
CA LYS A 97 -58.64 -8.74 29.09
C LYS A 97 -59.01 -10.16 29.54
N ILE A 98 -58.37 -11.17 28.96
CA ILE A 98 -58.44 -12.54 29.45
C ILE A 98 -57.14 -12.82 30.21
N THR A 99 -57.23 -12.91 31.54
CA THR A 99 -56.07 -13.14 32.43
C THR A 99 -56.09 -14.56 33.01
N ASN A 100 -54.97 -15.00 33.60
CA ASN A 100 -54.79 -16.35 34.14
C ASN A 100 -54.92 -17.46 33.08
N VAL A 101 -54.53 -17.14 31.83
CA VAL A 101 -54.42 -18.11 30.73
C VAL A 101 -53.12 -18.87 30.92
N ALA A 102 -53.18 -20.20 30.90
CA ALA A 102 -51.98 -21.04 30.86
C ALA A 102 -51.26 -20.87 29.52
N ASN A 103 -49.93 -21.02 29.50
CA ASN A 103 -49.16 -20.95 28.26
C ASN A 103 -49.65 -22.01 27.27
N GLY A 104 -50.04 -21.58 26.08
CA GLY A 104 -50.45 -22.48 25.01
C GLY A 104 -49.28 -23.25 24.40
N ALA A 105 -49.54 -24.42 23.82
CA ALA A 105 -48.51 -25.14 23.10
C ALA A 105 -48.05 -24.37 21.84
N ILE A 106 -46.73 -24.12 21.70
CA ILE A 106 -46.14 -23.50 20.51
C ILE A 106 -45.67 -24.62 19.57
N GLU A 107 -46.62 -25.25 18.90
CA GLU A 107 -46.38 -26.32 17.93
C GLU A 107 -47.35 -26.23 16.75
N GLN A 108 -47.01 -26.89 15.64
CA GLN A 108 -47.80 -26.84 14.42
C GLN A 108 -49.20 -27.43 14.64
N GLY A 109 -50.24 -26.64 14.35
CA GLY A 109 -51.64 -27.06 14.48
C GLY A 109 -52.24 -26.85 15.88
N SER A 110 -51.49 -26.24 16.82
CA SER A 110 -52.04 -25.83 18.12
C SER A 110 -53.21 -24.86 17.95
N SER A 111 -54.24 -25.05 18.78
CA SER A 111 -55.40 -24.15 18.92
C SER A 111 -55.43 -23.46 20.28
N ASP A 112 -54.35 -23.55 21.05
CA ASP A 112 -54.25 -22.93 22.37
C ASP A 112 -54.08 -21.41 22.24
N ALA A 113 -54.63 -20.67 23.20
CA ALA A 113 -54.35 -19.25 23.32
C ALA A 113 -52.89 -19.03 23.77
N ILE A 114 -52.20 -18.07 23.14
CA ILE A 114 -50.83 -17.70 23.50
C ILE A 114 -50.85 -16.53 24.48
N THR A 115 -50.03 -16.62 25.52
CA THR A 115 -49.94 -15.58 26.56
C THR A 115 -48.99 -14.45 26.16
N GLY A 116 -49.08 -13.32 26.87
CA GLY A 116 -48.14 -12.20 26.69
C GLY A 116 -46.69 -12.59 26.93
N ASP A 117 -46.41 -13.43 27.92
CA ASP A 117 -45.05 -13.90 28.23
C ASP A 117 -44.43 -14.69 27.07
N GLN A 118 -45.21 -15.52 26.40
CA GLN A 118 -44.76 -16.30 25.25
C GLN A 118 -44.43 -15.42 24.03
N LEU A 119 -45.27 -14.40 23.78
CA LEU A 119 -44.98 -13.42 22.73
C LEU A 119 -43.76 -12.57 23.08
N TRP A 120 -43.62 -12.15 24.35
CA TRP A 120 -42.47 -11.39 24.83
C TRP A 120 -41.15 -12.16 24.66
N GLN A 121 -41.11 -13.45 25.01
CA GLN A 121 -39.93 -14.29 24.76
C GLN A 121 -39.56 -14.40 23.28
N THR A 122 -40.55 -14.34 22.39
CA THR A 122 -40.31 -14.31 20.94
C THR A 122 -39.74 -12.96 20.53
N ASN A 123 -40.31 -11.86 21.03
CA ASN A 123 -39.81 -10.51 20.75
C ASN A 123 -38.37 -10.32 21.25
N GLU A 124 -38.00 -10.82 22.44
CA GLU A 124 -36.61 -10.78 22.92
C GLU A 124 -35.63 -11.48 21.95
N LYS A 125 -36.06 -12.58 21.31
CA LYS A 125 -35.26 -13.25 20.28
C LYS A 125 -35.17 -12.43 18.99
N VAL A 126 -36.25 -11.73 18.62
CA VAL A 126 -36.29 -10.83 17.47
C VAL A 126 -35.40 -9.61 17.71
N ASP A 127 -35.51 -8.95 18.85
CA ASP A 127 -34.65 -7.84 19.26
C ASP A 127 -33.18 -8.27 19.28
N GLY A 128 -32.91 -9.48 19.78
CA GLY A 128 -31.58 -10.09 19.73
C GLY A 128 -31.08 -10.35 18.29
N LEU A 129 -31.98 -10.61 17.34
CA LEU A 129 -31.64 -10.73 15.92
C LEU A 129 -31.41 -9.36 15.29
N GLU A 130 -32.24 -8.36 15.56
CA GLU A 130 -32.08 -6.99 15.07
C GLU A 130 -30.71 -6.42 15.46
N ASN A 131 -30.32 -6.54 16.73
CA ASN A 131 -29.00 -6.12 17.20
C ASN A 131 -27.84 -6.81 16.47
N LYS A 132 -27.99 -8.11 16.14
CA LYS A 132 -26.99 -8.85 15.36
C LYS A 132 -26.94 -8.37 13.90
N VAL A 133 -28.09 -8.09 13.31
CA VAL A 133 -28.18 -7.56 11.94
C VAL A 133 -27.53 -6.19 11.87
N ASP A 134 -27.80 -5.29 12.83
CA ASP A 134 -27.16 -3.97 12.90
C ASP A 134 -25.64 -4.09 13.06
N SER A 135 -25.18 -5.02 13.89
CA SER A 135 -23.73 -5.30 14.03
C SER A 135 -23.11 -5.77 12.72
N ILE A 136 -23.79 -6.68 12.00
CA ILE A 136 -23.35 -7.15 10.68
C ILE A 136 -23.32 -6.01 9.66
N ILE A 137 -24.32 -5.14 9.65
CA ILE A 137 -24.37 -3.98 8.75
C ILE A 137 -23.20 -3.05 9.02
N ASN A 138 -22.89 -2.76 10.28
CA ASN A 138 -21.74 -1.95 10.66
C ASN A 138 -20.41 -2.60 10.24
N ASP A 139 -20.27 -3.92 10.43
CA ASP A 139 -19.09 -4.66 9.99
C ASP A 139 -18.94 -4.63 8.46
N VAL A 140 -20.04 -4.72 7.72
CA VAL A 140 -20.05 -4.63 6.24
C VAL A 140 -19.67 -3.23 5.78
N ASP A 141 -20.17 -2.18 6.44
CA ASP A 141 -19.83 -0.78 6.11
C ASP A 141 -18.32 -0.53 6.26
N ILE A 142 -17.74 -0.99 7.37
CA ILE A 142 -16.28 -0.98 7.60
C ILE A 142 -15.53 -1.75 6.51
N LEU A 143 -16.03 -2.93 6.12
CA LEU A 143 -15.42 -3.70 5.04
C LEU A 143 -15.51 -2.97 3.70
N THR A 144 -16.58 -2.21 3.44
CA THR A 144 -16.69 -1.43 2.20
C THR A 144 -15.80 -0.20 2.17
N GLU A 145 -15.57 0.46 3.30
CA GLU A 145 -14.64 1.60 3.39
C GLU A 145 -13.17 1.17 3.33
N GLY A 146 -12.82 0.03 3.93
CA GLY A 146 -11.45 -0.48 3.98
C GLY A 146 -11.03 -1.35 2.79
N ALA A 147 -11.96 -1.80 1.95
CA ALA A 147 -11.66 -2.71 0.85
C ALA A 147 -11.13 -1.99 -0.40
N VAL A 148 -10.08 -2.57 -1.00
CA VAL A 148 -9.64 -2.20 -2.35
C VAL A 148 -10.49 -2.97 -3.36
N ILE A 149 -11.26 -2.24 -4.17
CA ILE A 149 -12.17 -2.80 -5.16
C ILE A 149 -11.81 -2.40 -6.59
N TYR A 150 -12.29 -3.16 -7.57
CA TYR A 150 -12.18 -2.79 -8.97
C TYR A 150 -13.08 -1.60 -9.30
N ASP A 151 -12.58 -0.72 -10.16
CA ASP A 151 -13.38 0.33 -10.77
C ASP A 151 -14.51 -0.29 -11.60
N LYS A 152 -15.64 0.42 -11.73
CA LYS A 152 -16.81 -0.02 -12.50
C LYS A 152 -17.16 1.02 -13.56
N ASP A 153 -17.71 0.56 -14.69
CA ASP A 153 -18.26 1.44 -15.72
C ASP A 153 -19.66 1.97 -15.36
N GLU A 154 -20.24 2.79 -16.25
CA GLU A 154 -21.58 3.37 -16.09
C GLU A 154 -22.71 2.32 -15.96
N HIS A 155 -22.46 1.08 -16.36
CA HIS A 155 -23.40 -0.04 -16.28
C HIS A 155 -23.10 -0.98 -15.10
N GLY A 156 -22.13 -0.63 -14.25
CA GLY A 156 -21.73 -1.40 -13.08
C GLY A 156 -20.82 -2.60 -13.36
N ALA A 157 -20.35 -2.79 -14.60
CA ALA A 157 -19.41 -3.85 -14.93
C ALA A 157 -17.99 -3.49 -14.49
N LYS A 158 -17.22 -4.48 -14.03
CA LYS A 158 -15.84 -4.27 -13.60
C LYS A 158 -14.98 -3.88 -14.79
N VAL A 159 -14.14 -2.86 -14.60
CA VAL A 159 -13.07 -2.52 -15.53
C VAL A 159 -11.73 -2.98 -14.99
N ASN A 160 -10.74 -3.18 -15.86
CA ASN A 160 -9.39 -3.64 -15.49
C ASN A 160 -8.55 -2.51 -14.85
N SER A 161 -9.12 -1.83 -13.85
CA SER A 161 -8.51 -0.73 -13.12
C SER A 161 -8.91 -0.78 -11.64
N ILE A 162 -8.01 -0.29 -10.80
CA ILE A 162 -8.20 -0.12 -9.36
C ILE A 162 -7.75 1.30 -9.04
N THR A 163 -8.66 2.15 -8.58
CA THR A 163 -8.34 3.48 -8.10
C THR A 163 -8.21 3.47 -6.57
N LEU A 164 -7.03 3.83 -6.06
CA LEU A 164 -6.80 3.99 -4.63
C LEU A 164 -7.13 5.43 -4.22
N VAL A 165 -8.07 5.59 -3.30
CA VAL A 165 -8.47 6.92 -2.79
C VAL A 165 -7.94 7.05 -1.36
N GLY A 166 -7.16 8.10 -1.10
CA GLY A 166 -6.67 8.41 0.25
C GLY A 166 -7.77 8.92 1.18
N VAL A 167 -7.38 9.31 2.40
CA VAL A 167 -8.32 9.85 3.41
C VAL A 167 -9.08 11.08 2.90
N LYS A 168 -8.49 11.83 1.97
CA LYS A 168 -9.17 12.89 1.22
C LYS A 168 -9.12 12.59 -0.26
N GLU A 169 -10.14 13.05 -0.96
CA GLU A 169 -10.19 12.96 -2.42
C GLU A 169 -8.96 13.64 -3.04
N GLY A 170 -8.23 12.89 -3.88
CA GLY A 170 -7.00 13.33 -4.52
C GLY A 170 -5.71 13.05 -3.74
N ASP A 171 -5.77 12.62 -2.48
CA ASP A 171 -4.58 12.22 -1.74
C ASP A 171 -4.06 10.85 -2.24
N PRO A 172 -2.75 10.72 -2.52
CA PRO A 172 -2.17 9.46 -2.98
C PRO A 172 -2.09 8.43 -1.86
N VAL A 173 -2.23 7.16 -2.23
CA VAL A 173 -2.10 6.02 -1.31
C VAL A 173 -0.73 5.35 -1.51
N VAL A 174 0.03 5.20 -0.43
CA VAL A 174 1.29 4.45 -0.42
C VAL A 174 0.98 2.96 -0.31
N ILE A 175 1.54 2.16 -1.23
CA ILE A 175 1.49 0.69 -1.16
C ILE A 175 2.83 0.21 -0.59
N ASP A 176 2.82 -0.18 0.68
CA ASP A 176 4.01 -0.69 1.38
C ASP A 176 4.03 -2.23 1.42
N ASN A 177 5.14 -2.82 1.87
CA ASN A 177 5.38 -4.26 1.97
C ASN A 177 5.23 -4.99 0.61
N VAL A 178 5.62 -4.32 -0.47
CA VAL A 178 5.66 -4.90 -1.81
C VAL A 178 6.95 -5.70 -1.97
N ALA A 179 6.82 -7.02 -2.11
CA ALA A 179 7.95 -7.91 -2.39
C ALA A 179 8.63 -7.57 -3.73
N ASN A 180 9.90 -7.96 -3.90
CA ASN A 180 10.64 -7.74 -5.14
C ASN A 180 9.93 -8.41 -6.33
N GLY A 181 9.56 -7.61 -7.34
CA GLY A 181 9.00 -8.09 -8.59
C GLY A 181 10.07 -8.70 -9.50
N ARG A 182 9.71 -9.68 -10.33
CA ARG A 182 10.61 -10.21 -11.35
C ARG A 182 10.87 -9.16 -12.43
N ILE A 183 12.15 -8.89 -12.68
CA ILE A 183 12.61 -7.95 -13.71
C ILE A 183 13.03 -8.75 -14.94
N GLU A 184 12.06 -9.08 -15.80
CA GLU A 184 12.27 -9.84 -17.03
C GLU A 184 11.29 -9.40 -18.13
N LYS A 185 11.60 -9.71 -19.40
CA LYS A 185 10.75 -9.32 -20.53
C LYS A 185 9.37 -9.97 -20.42
N GLY A 186 8.33 -9.14 -20.36
CA GLY A 186 6.94 -9.58 -20.27
C GLY A 186 6.39 -9.71 -18.84
N SER A 187 7.21 -9.45 -17.82
CA SER A 187 6.75 -9.42 -16.42
C SER A 187 5.61 -8.40 -16.21
N LYS A 188 4.64 -8.76 -15.37
CA LYS A 188 3.47 -7.95 -14.97
C LYS A 188 3.42 -7.70 -13.46
N GLN A 189 4.54 -7.92 -12.78
CA GLN A 189 4.65 -7.70 -11.34
C GLN A 189 4.98 -6.24 -11.04
N ALA A 190 4.47 -5.74 -9.91
CA ALA A 190 4.91 -4.46 -9.37
C ALA A 190 6.38 -4.55 -8.95
N ILE A 191 7.13 -3.47 -9.17
CA ILE A 191 8.49 -3.29 -8.63
C ILE A 191 8.41 -2.35 -7.43
N ASN A 192 9.27 -2.56 -6.44
CA ASN A 192 9.36 -1.68 -5.28
C ASN A 192 10.50 -0.67 -5.40
N GLY A 193 10.57 0.27 -4.44
CA GLY A 193 11.59 1.32 -4.41
C GLY A 193 13.03 0.79 -4.29
N GLY A 194 13.25 -0.33 -3.58
CA GLY A 194 14.58 -0.94 -3.44
C GLY A 194 15.12 -1.44 -4.78
N GLN A 195 14.28 -2.11 -5.57
CA GLN A 195 14.67 -2.58 -6.90
C GLN A 195 15.00 -1.44 -7.87
N LEU A 196 14.19 -0.37 -7.84
CA LEU A 196 14.45 0.81 -8.68
C LEU A 196 15.74 1.52 -8.23
N HIS A 197 15.95 1.66 -6.93
CA HIS A 197 17.16 2.24 -6.35
C HIS A 197 18.41 1.47 -6.79
N ASP A 198 18.41 0.14 -6.63
CA ASP A 198 19.54 -0.71 -6.99
C ASP A 198 19.85 -0.65 -8.48
N TYR A 199 18.81 -0.69 -9.33
CA TYR A 199 18.96 -0.52 -10.78
C TYR A 199 19.61 0.82 -11.16
N VAL A 200 19.14 1.92 -10.58
CA VAL A 200 19.70 3.26 -10.83
C VAL A 200 21.16 3.34 -10.36
N GLN A 201 21.47 2.74 -9.20
CA GLN A 201 22.83 2.73 -8.67
C GLN A 201 23.78 1.93 -9.57
N GLU A 202 23.36 0.76 -10.06
CA GLU A 202 24.14 -0.05 -10.99
C GLU A 202 24.38 0.66 -12.33
N GLN A 203 23.34 1.28 -12.91
CA GLN A 203 23.48 2.05 -14.15
C GLN A 203 24.43 3.24 -13.99
N THR A 204 24.37 3.92 -12.84
CA THR A 204 25.27 5.05 -12.55
C THR A 204 26.72 4.58 -12.43
N LYS A 205 26.96 3.43 -11.76
CA LYS A 205 28.30 2.83 -11.67
C LYS A 205 28.84 2.43 -13.03
N LEU A 206 28.03 1.81 -13.88
CA LEU A 206 28.42 1.44 -15.25
C LEU A 206 28.81 2.67 -16.07
N THR A 207 27.98 3.71 -16.04
CA THR A 207 28.24 4.95 -16.79
C THR A 207 29.51 5.64 -16.31
N LEU A 208 29.74 5.66 -14.99
CA LEU A 208 30.96 6.22 -14.41
C LEU A 208 32.20 5.38 -14.76
N ALA A 209 32.06 4.05 -14.78
CA ALA A 209 33.13 3.14 -15.19
C ALA A 209 33.50 3.33 -16.67
N ASP A 210 32.51 3.46 -17.56
CA ASP A 210 32.74 3.74 -18.99
C ASP A 210 33.38 5.11 -19.21
N ALA A 211 32.96 6.13 -18.45
CA ALA A 211 33.55 7.47 -18.51
C ALA A 211 35.01 7.48 -18.04
N ASN A 212 35.33 6.75 -16.97
CA ASN A 212 36.70 6.59 -16.49
C ASN A 212 37.54 5.81 -17.49
N LYS A 213 37.03 4.71 -18.04
CA LYS A 213 37.72 3.93 -19.07
C LYS A 213 38.05 4.76 -20.31
N TYR A 214 37.08 5.54 -20.82
CA TYR A 214 37.32 6.44 -21.94
C TYR A 214 38.39 7.50 -21.63
N THR A 215 38.38 8.02 -20.40
CA THR A 215 39.36 9.02 -19.94
C THR A 215 40.76 8.40 -19.82
N ASP A 216 40.88 7.22 -19.22
CA ASP A 216 42.12 6.49 -19.04
C ASP A 216 42.73 6.10 -20.39
N GLU A 217 41.93 5.53 -21.31
CA GLU A 217 42.37 5.21 -22.68
C GLU A 217 42.89 6.45 -23.41
N LYS A 218 42.25 7.61 -23.24
CA LYS A 218 42.69 8.85 -23.89
C LYS A 218 43.96 9.42 -23.25
N ILE A 219 44.08 9.37 -21.93
CA ILE A 219 45.29 9.80 -21.21
C ILE A 219 46.48 8.90 -21.56
N GLU A 220 46.30 7.58 -21.58
CA GLU A 220 47.35 6.63 -21.94
C GLU A 220 47.87 6.87 -23.36
N ASN A 221 46.97 7.10 -24.33
CA ASN A 221 47.37 7.41 -25.70
C ASN A 221 48.10 8.76 -25.84
N ILE A 222 47.66 9.80 -25.11
CA ILE A 222 48.31 11.12 -25.14
C ILE A 222 49.67 11.07 -24.45
N VAL A 223 49.76 10.49 -23.25
CA VAL A 223 50.99 10.44 -22.45
C VAL A 223 51.99 9.47 -23.07
N GLY A 224 51.55 8.29 -23.50
CA GLY A 224 52.41 7.29 -24.15
C GLY A 224 52.97 7.79 -25.47
N GLY A 225 52.14 8.40 -26.32
CA GLY A 225 52.57 8.96 -27.61
C GLY A 225 53.52 10.16 -27.47
N ALA A 226 53.18 11.12 -26.61
CA ALA A 226 53.99 12.33 -26.43
C ALA A 226 55.36 12.04 -25.77
N VAL A 227 55.40 11.16 -24.76
CA VAL A 227 56.65 10.81 -24.07
C VAL A 227 57.54 9.95 -24.97
N ALA A 228 56.98 8.99 -25.72
CA ALA A 228 57.76 8.19 -26.66
C ALA A 228 58.39 9.03 -27.78
N GLN A 229 57.64 10.01 -28.32
CA GLN A 229 58.13 10.91 -29.35
C GLN A 229 59.22 11.87 -28.81
N ALA A 230 59.05 12.38 -27.59
CA ALA A 230 60.04 13.23 -26.93
C ALA A 230 61.35 12.48 -26.61
N ASN A 231 61.27 11.23 -26.16
CA ASN A 231 62.45 10.40 -25.89
C ASN A 231 63.20 10.09 -27.20
N THR A 232 62.48 9.69 -28.26
CA THR A 232 63.09 9.40 -29.57
C THR A 232 63.82 10.63 -30.15
N TYR A 233 63.23 11.82 -30.02
CA TYR A 233 63.86 13.07 -30.45
C TYR A 233 65.13 13.41 -29.64
N THR A 234 65.07 13.20 -28.32
CA THR A 234 66.19 13.45 -27.42
C THR A 234 67.36 12.51 -27.72
N ASP A 235 67.09 11.22 -27.88
CA ASP A 235 68.12 10.20 -28.19
C ASP A 235 68.79 10.49 -29.54
N THR A 236 68.00 10.79 -30.57
CA THR A 236 68.54 11.13 -31.90
C THR A 236 69.45 12.37 -31.85
N THR A 237 69.06 13.39 -31.09
CA THR A 237 69.85 14.62 -30.94
C THR A 237 71.12 14.36 -30.16
N PHE A 238 71.08 13.53 -29.11
CA PHE A 238 72.23 13.12 -28.32
C PHE A 238 73.25 12.32 -29.14
N ASP A 239 72.79 11.41 -30.00
CA ASP A 239 73.67 10.63 -30.87
C ASP A 239 74.39 11.52 -31.91
N VAL A 240 73.67 12.47 -32.51
CA VAL A 240 74.25 13.45 -33.44
C VAL A 240 75.30 14.33 -32.74
N LEU A 241 75.03 14.75 -31.50
CA LEU A 241 75.98 15.51 -30.68
C LEU A 241 77.24 14.69 -30.37
N ASN A 242 77.09 13.43 -29.97
CA ASN A 242 78.21 12.54 -29.68
C ASN A 242 79.11 12.32 -30.92
N TYR A 243 78.51 12.19 -32.11
CA TYR A 243 79.26 12.11 -33.36
C TYR A 243 80.07 13.37 -33.66
N LYS A 244 79.47 14.56 -33.50
CA LYS A 244 80.17 15.84 -33.67
C LYS A 244 81.33 15.99 -32.68
N ILE A 245 81.14 15.60 -31.41
CA ILE A 245 82.19 15.63 -30.39
C ILE A 245 83.37 14.72 -30.76
N LYS A 246 83.12 13.51 -31.27
CA LYS A 246 84.19 12.62 -31.74
C LYS A 246 85.00 13.22 -32.90
N ASN A 247 84.33 13.90 -33.82
CA ASN A 247 85.00 14.58 -34.94
C ASN A 247 85.85 15.76 -34.46
N VAL A 248 85.33 16.60 -33.57
CA VAL A 248 86.09 17.71 -32.96
C VAL A 248 87.31 17.18 -32.20
N GLN A 249 87.16 16.09 -31.45
CA GLN A 249 88.30 15.45 -30.78
C GLN A 249 89.33 14.90 -31.76
N LYS A 250 88.90 14.36 -32.91
CA LYS A 250 89.80 13.86 -33.96
C LYS A 250 90.59 15.01 -34.59
N GLU A 251 89.92 16.11 -34.94
CA GLU A 251 90.54 17.30 -35.51
C GLU A 251 91.54 17.94 -34.53
N ALA A 252 91.18 18.06 -33.25
CA ALA A 252 92.08 18.55 -32.21
C ALA A 252 93.35 17.67 -32.07
N ARG A 253 93.23 16.35 -32.17
CA ARG A 253 94.37 15.42 -32.14
C ARG A 253 95.25 15.58 -33.39
N GLN A 254 94.66 15.81 -34.56
CA GLN A 254 95.39 16.06 -35.81
C GLN A 254 96.17 17.38 -35.74
N ALA A 255 95.56 18.44 -35.21
CA ALA A 255 96.22 19.72 -35.00
C ALA A 255 97.44 19.59 -34.05
N ALA A 256 97.32 18.81 -32.97
CA ALA A 256 98.45 18.53 -32.09
C ALA A 256 99.59 17.77 -32.80
N ALA A 257 99.27 16.78 -33.64
CA ALA A 257 100.27 16.07 -34.45
C ALA A 257 100.97 17.01 -35.44
N ILE A 258 100.22 17.92 -36.07
CA ILE A 258 100.77 18.97 -36.95
C ILE A 258 101.74 19.88 -36.19
N GLY A 259 101.36 20.35 -34.99
CA GLY A 259 102.23 21.17 -34.15
C GLY A 259 103.54 20.48 -33.83
N LEU A 260 103.50 19.18 -33.48
CA LEU A 260 104.70 18.38 -33.25
C LEU A 260 105.55 18.24 -34.52
N ALA A 261 104.94 18.01 -35.68
CA ALA A 261 105.67 17.88 -36.94
C ALA A 261 106.44 19.17 -37.29
N VAL A 262 105.76 20.32 -37.20
CA VAL A 262 106.35 21.63 -37.51
C VAL A 262 107.44 22.00 -36.50
N SER A 263 107.29 21.64 -35.22
CA SER A 263 108.29 21.93 -34.18
C SER A 263 109.64 21.25 -34.40
N ASN A 264 109.67 20.16 -35.17
CA ASN A 264 110.90 19.42 -35.50
C ASN A 264 111.62 19.97 -36.75
N LEU A 265 111.09 20.98 -37.43
CA LEU A 265 111.74 21.61 -38.58
C LEU A 265 112.97 22.39 -38.13
N ARG A 266 114.16 21.91 -38.50
CA ARG A 266 115.44 22.58 -38.23
C ARG A 266 116.02 23.16 -39.49
N TYR A 267 116.35 24.45 -39.44
CA TYR A 267 116.91 25.20 -40.56
C TYR A 267 118.38 25.55 -40.31
N ALA A 268 119.20 25.48 -41.36
CA ALA A 268 120.62 25.83 -41.29
C ALA A 268 120.82 27.35 -41.33
N ASP A 269 121.62 27.90 -40.42
CA ASP A 269 121.93 29.34 -40.32
C ASP A 269 123.08 29.74 -41.26
N ILE A 270 122.87 29.57 -42.58
CA ILE A 270 123.87 29.89 -43.60
C ILE A 270 123.45 31.20 -44.30
N PRO A 271 124.24 32.29 -44.20
CA PRO A 271 123.92 33.57 -44.83
C PRO A 271 123.76 33.45 -46.36
N GLY A 272 122.68 34.03 -46.91
CA GLY A 272 122.38 34.03 -48.34
C GLY A 272 121.79 32.71 -48.88
N ALA A 273 121.62 31.68 -48.03
CA ALA A 273 121.13 30.38 -48.46
C ALA A 273 119.64 30.14 -48.14
N ILE A 274 119.01 29.29 -48.96
CA ILE A 274 117.70 28.69 -48.68
C ILE A 274 117.95 27.33 -47.99
N SER A 275 117.31 27.11 -46.85
CA SER A 275 117.32 25.84 -46.11
C SER A 275 115.95 25.19 -46.20
N VAL A 276 115.92 23.89 -46.48
CA VAL A 276 114.69 23.08 -46.48
C VAL A 276 114.74 22.05 -45.35
N ALA A 277 113.59 21.81 -44.73
CA ALA A 277 113.44 20.88 -43.61
C ALA A 277 112.18 20.03 -43.79
N PHE A 278 112.24 18.80 -43.30
CA PHE A 278 111.12 17.88 -43.23
C PHE A 278 110.94 17.42 -41.78
N GLY A 279 109.71 17.38 -41.32
CA GLY A 279 109.37 16.99 -39.95
C GLY A 279 108.13 16.11 -39.93
N SER A 280 108.08 15.14 -39.03
CA SER A 280 106.90 14.32 -38.78
C SER A 280 106.51 14.39 -37.30
N GLY A 281 105.23 14.24 -37.02
CA GLY A 281 104.65 14.32 -35.68
C GLY A 281 103.57 13.27 -35.50
N LEU A 282 103.50 12.68 -34.32
CA LEU A 282 102.50 11.66 -33.99
C LEU A 282 101.89 11.96 -32.61
N TRP A 283 100.57 12.02 -32.54
CA TRP A 283 99.83 12.27 -31.30
C TRP A 283 98.52 11.48 -31.25
N ARG A 284 98.33 10.65 -30.20
CA ARG A 284 97.11 9.85 -29.95
C ARG A 284 96.50 9.24 -31.23
N SER A 285 97.30 8.43 -31.94
CA SER A 285 96.94 7.73 -33.18
C SER A 285 96.62 8.61 -34.39
N GLN A 286 96.98 9.90 -34.37
CA GLN A 286 97.02 10.78 -35.53
C GLN A 286 98.47 11.09 -35.88
N SER A 287 98.80 11.08 -37.17
CA SER A 287 100.12 11.42 -37.69
C SER A 287 100.03 12.66 -38.58
N ALA A 288 101.08 13.46 -38.58
CA ALA A 288 101.22 14.61 -39.45
C ALA A 288 102.61 14.65 -40.08
N SER A 289 102.66 15.15 -41.29
CA SER A 289 103.89 15.42 -42.03
C SER A 289 104.00 16.91 -42.28
N SER A 290 105.20 17.45 -42.18
CA SER A 290 105.50 18.86 -42.39
C SER A 290 106.73 19.05 -43.26
N PHE A 291 106.69 20.13 -44.02
CA PHE A 291 107.75 20.60 -44.87
C PHE A 291 107.93 22.09 -44.62
N GLY A 292 109.17 22.55 -44.56
CA GLY A 292 109.44 23.97 -44.45
C GLY A 292 110.64 24.40 -45.27
N ALA A 293 110.59 25.65 -45.71
CA ALA A 293 111.69 26.33 -46.35
C ALA A 293 111.94 27.64 -45.61
N SER A 294 113.21 27.95 -45.38
CA SER A 294 113.61 29.18 -44.72
C SER A 294 114.75 29.85 -45.47
N TYR A 295 114.70 31.18 -45.55
CA TYR A 295 115.74 32.01 -46.14
C TYR A 295 116.40 32.84 -45.04
N THR A 296 117.73 32.82 -45.00
CA THR A 296 118.54 33.64 -44.09
C THR A 296 119.18 34.78 -44.89
N SER A 297 118.95 36.03 -44.49
CA SER A 297 119.50 37.22 -45.15
C SER A 297 121.03 37.14 -45.24
N GLU A 298 121.61 37.76 -46.27
CA GLU A 298 123.07 37.76 -46.52
C GLU A 298 123.89 38.31 -45.35
N ASN A 299 123.31 39.20 -44.54
CA ASN A 299 123.95 39.73 -43.34
C ASN A 299 123.82 38.80 -42.10
N GLY A 300 123.12 37.67 -42.23
CA GLY A 300 122.88 36.70 -41.15
C GLY A 300 121.97 37.21 -40.02
N LYS A 301 121.38 38.41 -40.14
CA LYS A 301 120.62 39.06 -39.04
C LYS A 301 119.11 38.85 -39.12
N ALA A 302 118.59 38.39 -40.24
CA ALA A 302 117.16 38.14 -40.44
C ALA A 302 116.94 36.79 -41.10
N ARG A 303 115.94 36.05 -40.62
CA ARG A 303 115.48 34.81 -41.23
C ARG A 303 113.98 34.80 -41.36
N SER A 304 113.50 34.42 -42.53
CA SER A 304 112.08 34.18 -42.83
C SER A 304 111.88 32.69 -43.05
N SER A 305 110.89 32.10 -42.39
CA SER A 305 110.55 30.67 -42.51
C SER A 305 109.11 30.51 -42.95
N LEU A 306 108.88 29.63 -43.90
CA LEU A 306 107.57 29.18 -44.34
C LEU A 306 107.47 27.67 -44.11
N SER A 307 106.38 27.21 -43.51
CA SER A 307 106.12 25.81 -43.25
C SER A 307 104.71 25.43 -43.67
N ALA A 308 104.55 24.25 -44.25
CA ALA A 308 103.27 23.61 -44.53
C ALA A 308 103.25 22.24 -43.85
N ALA A 309 102.11 21.87 -43.28
CA ALA A 309 101.92 20.58 -42.64
C ALA A 309 100.55 19.99 -42.98
N THR A 310 100.46 18.68 -43.04
CA THR A 310 99.22 17.97 -43.35
C THR A 310 98.98 16.79 -42.42
N SER A 311 97.70 16.57 -42.07
CA SER A 311 97.23 15.42 -41.31
C SER A 311 95.79 15.11 -41.70
N GLY A 312 95.50 13.84 -42.00
CA GLY A 312 94.12 13.36 -42.22
C GLY A 312 93.33 14.07 -43.33
N GLY A 313 94.00 14.64 -44.34
CA GLY A 313 93.37 15.36 -45.46
C GLY A 313 93.28 16.89 -45.28
N HIS A 314 93.67 17.41 -44.12
CA HIS A 314 93.71 18.86 -43.86
C HIS A 314 95.14 19.39 -43.93
N TRP A 315 95.28 20.68 -44.27
CA TRP A 315 96.57 21.36 -44.42
C TRP A 315 96.62 22.58 -43.51
N GLY A 316 97.73 22.77 -42.82
CA GLY A 316 98.07 23.96 -42.05
C GLY A 316 99.28 24.64 -42.65
N VAL A 317 99.28 25.97 -42.67
CA VAL A 317 100.41 26.79 -43.13
C VAL A 317 100.84 27.73 -42.02
N GLY A 318 102.15 27.92 -41.88
CA GLY A 318 102.75 28.81 -40.90
C GLY A 318 103.86 29.61 -41.55
N ALA A 319 103.96 30.87 -41.15
CA ALA A 319 105.07 31.75 -41.53
C ALA A 319 105.66 32.36 -40.26
N GLY A 320 106.98 32.52 -40.23
CA GLY A 320 107.70 33.07 -39.11
C GLY A 320 108.83 33.96 -39.57
N VAL A 321 109.13 35.00 -38.81
CA VAL A 321 110.29 35.87 -39.02
C VAL A 321 111.06 35.93 -37.71
N SER A 322 112.38 35.77 -37.80
CA SER A 322 113.29 35.91 -36.67
C SER A 322 114.36 36.94 -37.00
N LEU A 323 114.71 37.75 -36.02
CA LEU A 323 115.69 38.83 -36.11
C LEU A 323 116.73 38.64 -35.01
N ILE A 324 118.01 38.65 -35.39
CA ILE A 324 119.13 38.56 -34.46
C ILE A 324 119.68 39.96 -34.22
N LEU A 325 119.53 40.46 -32.99
CA LEU A 325 120.05 41.74 -32.55
C LEU A 325 121.32 41.51 -31.73
N LYS A 326 122.46 42.03 -32.20
CA LYS A 326 123.74 41.95 -31.49
C LYS A 326 124.08 43.31 -30.89
N PHE A 327 124.12 43.41 -29.56
CA PHE A 327 124.56 44.61 -28.84
C PHE A 327 126.07 44.55 -28.66
N SER A 328 126.80 45.55 -29.16
CA SER A 328 128.25 45.67 -28.98
C SER A 328 128.58 46.19 -27.59
N LYS A 329 129.55 45.56 -26.93
CA LYS A 329 130.53 46.27 -26.10
C LYS A 329 131.89 45.98 -26.69
#